data_AF-E9EG64-F1
#
_entry.id   AF-E9EG64-F1
#
_cell.length_a   1.000
_cell.length_b   1.000
_cell.length_c   1.000
_cell.angle_alpha   90.00
_cell.angle_beta   90.00
_cell.angle_gamma   90.00
#
_symmetry.space_group_name_H-M   'P 1'
#
loop_
_entity.id
_entity.type
_entity.pdbx_description
1 polymer ?
#
loop_
_entity_poly.entity_id
_entity_poly.type
_entity_poly.pdbx_seq_one_letter_code
_entity_poly.pdbx_strand_id
1 'polypeptide(L)'
;MHPLKTVFITSINISIAWKNLADEKCILKFAADFIANSVKVAKDKNLFPDYIYQNYAAKDSKVFDGYAAKNHDRLRQIKAKYDPTGIFCKLQPGYFKP
;
A
#
# COMPACT_ATOMS: atom_id res chain seq x y z
N MET A 1 -26.67 -16.28 -5.35
CA MET A 1 -25.75 -15.80 -4.30
C MET A 1 -24.49 -16.64 -4.36
N HIS A 2 -23.34 -16.06 -4.71
CA HIS A 2 -22.06 -16.75 -4.56
C HIS A 2 -21.71 -16.79 -3.07
N PRO A 3 -21.38 -17.96 -2.49
CA PRO A 3 -20.98 -18.03 -1.08
C PRO A 3 -19.71 -17.19 -0.89
N LEU A 4 -19.70 -16.35 0.15
CA LEU A 4 -18.51 -15.60 0.55
C LEU A 4 -17.45 -16.63 0.95
N LYS A 5 -16.46 -16.85 0.07
CA LYS A 5 -15.24 -17.57 0.46
C LYS A 5 -14.56 -16.74 1.54
N THR A 6 -14.37 -17.31 2.72
CA THR A 6 -13.57 -16.71 3.77
C THR A 6 -12.14 -16.54 3.26
N VAL A 7 -11.72 -15.29 3.04
CA VAL A 7 -10.35 -14.94 2.67
C VAL A 7 -9.63 -14.54 3.94
N PHE A 8 -8.59 -15.29 4.31
CA PHE A 8 -7.68 -14.90 5.38
C PHE A 8 -6.56 -14.06 4.78
N ILE A 9 -6.44 -12.80 5.20
CA ILE A 9 -5.36 -11.91 4.79
C ILE A 9 -4.41 -11.75 5.97
N THR A 10 -3.13 -12.03 5.74
CA THR A 10 -2.06 -11.74 6.70
C THR A 10 -1.39 -10.43 6.30
N SER A 11 -1.47 -9.42 7.17
CA SER A 11 -0.74 -8.16 6.99
C SER A 11 0.63 -8.26 7.65
N ILE A 12 1.69 -7.94 6.91
CA ILE A 12 3.06 -7.88 7.42
C ILE A 12 3.50 -6.42 7.42
N ASN A 13 3.85 -5.90 8.60
CA ASN A 13 4.44 -4.58 8.76
C ASN A 13 5.82 -4.72 9.39
N ILE A 14 6.78 -3.99 8.85
CA ILE A 14 8.14 -3.92 9.38
C ILE A 14 8.32 -2.53 9.97
N SER A 15 8.64 -2.48 11.25
CA SER A 15 8.98 -1.25 11.97
C SER A 15 10.41 -1.38 12.46
N ILE A 16 11.31 -0.55 11.92
CA ILE A 16 12.74 -0.55 12.27
C ILE A 16 13.10 0.85 12.73
N ALA A 17 13.74 0.92 13.89
CA ALA A 17 14.34 2.14 14.41
C ALA A 17 15.86 2.04 14.35
N TRP A 18 16.53 3.16 14.08
CA TRP A 18 17.98 3.26 14.07
C TRP A 18 18.45 4.58 14.63
N LYS A 19 19.69 4.59 15.14
CA LYS A 19 20.25 5.73 15.86
C LYS A 19 21.16 6.60 14.98
N ASN A 20 21.97 5.99 14.12
CA ASN A 20 22.97 6.72 13.35
C ASN A 20 22.47 6.96 11.92
N LEU A 21 22.60 8.19 11.43
CA LEU A 21 22.22 8.52 10.05
C LEU A 21 22.99 7.69 9.00
N ALA A 22 24.22 7.28 9.31
CA ALA A 22 25.04 6.43 8.44
C ALA A 22 24.38 5.07 8.13
N ASP A 23 23.48 4.59 9.00
CA ASP A 23 22.82 3.30 8.83
C ASP A 23 21.58 3.37 7.92
N GLU A 24 21.06 4.57 7.65
CA GLU A 24 19.79 4.81 6.94
C GLU A 24 19.73 4.04 5.61
N LYS A 25 20.75 4.17 4.77
CA LYS A 25 20.78 3.51 3.46
C LYS A 25 20.73 1.98 3.57
N CYS A 26 21.47 1.41 4.52
CA CYS A 26 21.50 -0.04 4.73
C CYS A 26 20.13 -0.54 5.21
N ILE A 27 19.52 0.17 6.16
CA ILE A 27 18.27 -0.21 6.80
C ILE A 27 17.09 -0.07 5.83
N LEU A 28 17.02 1.02 5.07
CA LEU A 28 15.99 1.19 4.03
C LEU A 28 16.10 0.10 2.95
N LYS A 29 17.33 -0.27 2.56
CA LYS A 29 17.56 -1.38 1.63
C LYS A 29 17.08 -2.71 2.23
N PHE A 30 17.44 -3.01 3.47
CA PHE A 30 16.99 -4.22 4.15
C PHE A 30 15.45 -4.31 4.20
N ALA A 31 14.77 -3.23 4.57
CA ALA A 31 13.31 -3.19 4.62
C ALA A 31 12.68 -3.45 3.24
N ALA A 32 13.21 -2.80 2.19
CA ALA A 32 12.74 -3.01 0.82
C ALA A 32 12.96 -4.45 0.33
N ASP A 33 14.15 -5.01 0.58
CA ASP A 33 14.50 -6.39 0.19
C ASP A 33 13.61 -7.40 0.92
N PHE A 34 13.34 -7.21 2.22
CA PHE A 34 12.46 -8.09 2.98
C PHE A 34 11.04 -8.12 2.40
N ILE A 35 10.47 -6.94 2.11
CA ILE A 35 9.13 -6.85 1.51
C ILE A 35 9.13 -7.51 0.13
N ALA A 36 10.12 -7.21 -0.71
CA ALA A 36 10.22 -7.79 -2.05
C ALA A 36 10.31 -9.33 -2.00
N ASN A 37 11.13 -9.88 -1.10
CA ASN A 37 11.26 -11.32 -0.91
C ASN A 37 9.97 -11.95 -0.37
N SER A 38 9.30 -11.31 0.58
CA SER A 38 8.01 -11.78 1.11
C SER A 38 6.93 -11.83 0.03
N VAL A 39 6.84 -10.78 -0.79
CA VAL A 39 5.94 -10.71 -1.95
C VAL A 39 6.28 -11.81 -2.95
N LYS A 40 7.57 -12.01 -3.25
CA LYS A 40 8.02 -13.07 -4.17
C LYS A 40 7.56 -14.44 -3.69
N VAL A 41 7.83 -14.79 -2.42
CA VAL A 41 7.42 -16.08 -1.84
C VAL A 41 5.90 -16.27 -1.89
N ALA A 42 5.12 -15.22 -1.59
CA ALA A 42 3.67 -15.28 -1.67
C ALA A 42 3.16 -15.46 -3.11
N LYS A 43 3.78 -14.78 -4.09
CA LYS A 43 3.44 -14.94 -5.52
C LYS A 43 3.80 -16.32 -6.04
N ASP A 44 4.98 -16.84 -5.70
CA ASP A 44 5.42 -18.19 -6.08
C ASP A 44 4.47 -19.27 -5.54
N LYS A 45 3.79 -18.99 -4.43
CA LYS A 45 2.78 -19.87 -3.81
C LYS A 45 1.34 -19.57 -4.26
N ASN A 46 1.13 -18.59 -5.15
CA ASN A 46 -0.19 -18.11 -5.56
C ASN A 46 -1.09 -17.65 -4.37
N LEU A 47 -0.47 -17.04 -3.36
CA LEU A 47 -1.10 -16.54 -2.14
C LEU A 47 -1.10 -15.01 -2.03
N PHE A 48 -0.40 -14.31 -2.92
CA PHE A 48 -0.26 -12.85 -2.84
C PHE A 48 -1.53 -12.16 -3.39
N PRO A 49 -2.28 -11.40 -2.56
CA PRO A 49 -3.35 -10.56 -3.05
C PRO A 49 -2.77 -9.25 -3.63
N ASP A 50 -3.45 -8.68 -4.64
CA ASP A 50 -3.06 -7.35 -5.16
C ASP A 50 -3.32 -6.23 -4.13
N TYR A 51 -4.16 -6.49 -3.14
CA TYR A 51 -4.52 -5.54 -2.09
C TYR A 51 -3.35 -5.20 -1.16
N ILE A 52 -3.09 -3.90 -1.00
CA ILE A 52 -2.13 -3.34 -0.03
C ILE A 52 -2.90 -2.57 1.04
N TYR A 53 -2.67 -2.89 2.31
CA TYR A 53 -3.28 -2.15 3.42
C TYR A 53 -2.62 -0.78 3.58
N GLN A 54 -3.34 0.24 3.12
CA GLN A 54 -2.88 1.62 3.00
C GLN A 54 -2.24 2.21 4.27
N ASN A 55 -2.74 1.88 5.45
CA ASN A 55 -2.24 2.44 6.72
C ASN A 55 -0.81 1.98 7.06
N TYR A 56 -0.33 0.89 6.43
CA TYR A 56 1.03 0.38 6.58
C TYR A 56 1.79 0.32 5.25
N ALA A 57 1.31 1.06 4.24
CA ALA A 57 1.98 1.18 2.97
C ALA A 57 3.31 1.94 3.11
N ALA A 58 4.35 1.48 2.41
CA ALA A 58 5.61 2.20 2.31
C ALA A 58 5.49 3.35 1.30
N LYS A 59 6.49 4.24 1.28
CA LYS A 59 6.50 5.44 0.42
C LYS A 59 6.23 5.13 -1.06
N ASP A 60 6.77 4.03 -1.57
CA ASP A 60 6.68 3.66 -3.00
C ASP A 60 5.60 2.60 -3.28
N SER A 61 4.71 2.32 -2.31
CA SER A 61 3.64 1.34 -2.46
C SER A 61 2.52 1.86 -3.37
N LYS A 62 2.19 1.09 -4.41
CA LYS A 62 1.09 1.39 -5.34
C LYS A 62 -0.27 0.94 -4.77
N VAL A 63 -0.71 1.57 -3.69
CA VAL A 63 -1.91 1.16 -2.93
C VAL A 63 -3.15 1.04 -3.82
N PHE A 64 -3.40 2.04 -4.67
CA PHE A 64 -4.60 2.08 -5.49
C PHE A 64 -4.64 1.08 -6.64
N ASP A 65 -3.47 0.60 -7.08
CA ASP A 65 -3.39 -0.46 -8.10
C ASP A 65 -3.91 -1.79 -7.55
N GLY A 66 -3.88 -1.95 -6.22
CA GLY A 66 -4.44 -3.11 -5.52
C GLY A 66 -5.96 -3.10 -5.35
N TYR A 67 -6.63 -2.01 -5.71
CA TYR A 67 -8.09 -1.93 -5.67
C TYR A 67 -8.69 -2.43 -6.99
N ALA A 68 -9.83 -3.12 -6.91
CA ALA A 68 -10.61 -3.44 -8.10
C ALA A 68 -10.90 -2.17 -8.92
N ALA A 69 -10.78 -2.23 -10.25
CA ALA A 69 -10.93 -1.08 -11.14
C ALA A 69 -12.20 -0.25 -10.84
N LYS A 70 -13.34 -0.92 -10.64
CA LYS A 70 -14.62 -0.29 -10.24
C LYS A 70 -14.51 0.57 -8.96
N ASN A 71 -13.77 0.09 -7.97
CA ASN A 71 -13.60 0.82 -6.70
C ASN A 71 -12.63 1.98 -6.88
N HIS A 72 -11.56 1.80 -7.65
CA HIS A 72 -10.63 2.88 -7.97
C HIS A 72 -11.33 4.01 -8.78
N ASP A 73 -12.13 3.66 -9.78
CA ASP A 73 -12.95 4.62 -10.54
C ASP A 73 -13.93 5.37 -9.64
N ARG A 74 -14.61 4.66 -8.73
CA ARG A 74 -15.51 5.29 -7.77
C ARG A 74 -14.79 6.30 -6.88
N LEU A 75 -13.58 6.00 -6.41
CA LEU A 75 -12.77 6.94 -5.62
C LEU A 75 -12.40 8.19 -6.42
N ARG A 76 -12.04 8.04 -7.71
CA ARG A 76 -11.80 9.19 -8.61
C ARG A 76 -13.05 10.06 -8.78
N GLN A 77 -14.22 9.45 -8.96
CA GLN A 77 -15.49 10.18 -9.07
C GLN A 77 -15.84 10.93 -7.77
N ILE A 78 -15.62 10.29 -6.61
CA ILE A 78 -15.83 10.92 -5.30
C ILE A 78 -14.89 12.12 -5.14
N LYS A 79 -13.60 11.98 -5.47
CA LYS A 79 -12.63 13.08 -5.47
C LYS A 79 -13.13 14.24 -6.35
N ALA A 80 -13.54 13.96 -7.59
CA ALA A 80 -14.01 15.00 -8.51
C ALA A 80 -15.27 15.72 -8.00
N LYS A 81 -16.17 15.01 -7.30
CA LYS A 81 -17.41 15.58 -6.77
C LYS A 81 -17.20 16.46 -5.55
N TYR A 82 -16.34 16.05 -4.62
CA TYR A 82 -16.22 16.67 -3.30
C TYR A 82 -14.93 17.49 -3.11
N ASP A 83 -13.90 17.25 -3.91
CA ASP A 83 -12.65 18.02 -3.94
C ASP A 83 -12.23 18.41 -5.37
N PRO A 84 -13.09 19.15 -6.12
CA PRO A 84 -12.85 19.46 -7.52
C PRO A 84 -11.59 20.30 -7.76
N THR A 85 -11.17 21.09 -6.77
CA THR A 85 -9.96 21.93 -6.82
C THR A 85 -8.71 21.22 -6.29
N GLY A 86 -8.87 20.01 -5.74
CA GLY A 86 -7.79 19.18 -5.20
C GLY A 86 -7.16 19.78 -3.94
N ILE A 87 -7.91 20.57 -3.15
CA ILE A 87 -7.39 21.23 -1.94
C ILE A 87 -6.91 20.20 -0.93
N PHE A 88 -7.62 19.08 -0.76
CA PHE A 88 -7.19 18.06 0.20
C PHE A 88 -5.96 17.31 -0.31
N CYS A 89 -5.84 17.05 -1.61
CA CYS A 89 -4.61 16.48 -2.17
C CYS A 89 -3.41 17.44 -2.07
N LYS A 90 -3.62 18.76 -2.21
CA LYS A 90 -2.55 19.77 -2.21
C LYS A 90 -2.09 20.15 -0.80
N LEU A 91 -3.04 20.45 0.08
CA LEU A 91 -2.77 21.00 1.41
C LEU A 91 -2.67 19.92 2.49
N GLN A 92 -3.26 18.74 2.25
CA GLN A 92 -3.24 17.60 3.16
C GLN A 92 -2.93 16.30 2.40
N PRO A 93 -1.78 16.20 1.71
CA PRO A 93 -1.48 15.11 0.79
C PRO A 93 -1.55 13.69 1.38
N GLY A 94 -1.66 13.50 2.72
CA GLY A 94 -2.24 12.30 3.38
C GLY A 94 -1.81 10.88 2.92
N TYR A 95 -1.15 10.10 3.79
CA TYR A 95 -0.59 8.74 3.61
C TYR A 95 -0.09 8.23 2.22
N PHE A 96 -0.92 7.81 1.26
CA PHE A 96 -0.50 7.20 -0.04
C PHE A 96 -0.26 8.27 -1.13
N LYS A 97 0.29 9.39 -0.67
CA LYS A 97 0.29 10.78 -1.19
C LYS A 97 0.88 10.94 -2.60
N PRO A 98 0.77 12.13 -3.20
CA PRO A 98 -0.39 12.93 -3.65
C PRO A 98 -0.87 12.58 -5.08
#